data_AF-A0A287D3C9-F1
#
_entry.id   AF-A0A287D3C9-F1
#
_cell.length_a   1.000
_cell.length_b   1.000
_cell.length_c   1.000
_cell.angle_alpha   90.00
_cell.angle_beta   90.00
_cell.angle_gamma   90.00
#
_symmetry.space_group_name_H-M   'P 1'
#
loop_
_entity.id
_entity.type
_entity.pdbx_description
1 polymer ?
#
loop_
_entity_poly.entity_id
_entity_poly.type
_entity_poly.pdbx_seq_one_letter_code
_entity_poly.pdbx_strand_id
1 'polypeptide(L)' 'MRLLALLLLLLVCLFHGASAYEKKKDLECEKLGGACKHQKTHGCTILAAECRSRNKHCCRL' A
#
# COMPACT_ATOMS: atom_id res chain seq x y z
N MET A 1 26.13 -19.72 -13.78
CA MET A 1 24.96 -19.23 -14.55
C MET A 1 23.61 -19.58 -13.92
N ARG A 2 23.36 -20.82 -13.47
CA ARG A 2 22.05 -21.20 -12.86
C ARG A 2 21.73 -20.45 -11.55
N LEU A 3 22.73 -20.17 -10.72
CA LEU A 3 22.57 -19.46 -9.46
C LEU A 3 22.07 -18.01 -9.65
N LEU A 4 22.63 -17.30 -10.64
CA LEU A 4 22.24 -15.94 -11.01
C LEU A 4 20.78 -15.88 -11.49
N ALA A 5 20.35 -16.86 -12.28
CA ALA A 5 18.97 -16.95 -12.74
C ALA A 5 17.98 -17.15 -11.58
N LEU A 6 18.32 -18.03 -10.61
CA LEU A 6 17.52 -18.22 -9.40
C LEU A 6 17.45 -16.94 -8.55
N LEU A 7 18.57 -16.22 -8.44
CA LEU A 7 18.62 -14.94 -7.71
C LEU A 7 17.71 -13.88 -8.34
N LEU A 8 17.74 -13.77 -9.67
CA LEU A 8 16.88 -12.86 -10.43
C LEU A 8 15.39 -13.21 -10.27
N LEU A 9 15.04 -14.50 -10.33
CA LEU A 9 13.68 -14.99 -10.07
C LEU A 9 13.19 -14.62 -8.67
N LEU A 10 14.02 -14.83 -7.65
CA LEU A 10 13.71 -14.49 -6.25
C LEU A 10 13.45 -13.00 -6.07
N LEU A 11 14.28 -12.14 -6.69
CA LEU A 11 14.11 -10.70 -6.67
C LEU A 11 12.76 -10.29 -7.27
N VAL A 12 12.41 -10.80 -8.45
CA VAL A 12 11.13 -10.49 -9.12
C VAL A 12 9.93 -10.89 -8.25
N CYS A 13 9.98 -12.05 -7.60
CA CYS A 13 8.92 -12.49 -6.69
C CYS A 13 8.76 -11.57 -5.48
N LEU A 14 9.86 -11.11 -4.88
CA LEU A 14 9.85 -10.18 -3.76
C LEU A 14 9.26 -8.82 -4.15
N PHE A 15 9.65 -8.26 -5.31
CA PHE A 15 9.11 -6.99 -5.79
C PHE A 15 7.61 -7.08 -6.14
N HIS A 16 7.16 -8.18 -6.74
CA HIS A 16 5.74 -8.40 -7.01
C HIS A 16 4.91 -8.55 -5.72
N GLY A 17 5.40 -9.33 -4.75
CA GLY A 17 4.72 -9.53 -3.47
C GLY A 17 4.59 -8.24 -2.67
N ALA A 18 5.64 -7.43 -2.61
CA ALA A 18 5.62 -6.13 -1.93
C ALA A 18 4.64 -5.15 -2.60
N SER A 19 4.66 -5.06 -3.93
CA SER A 19 3.75 -4.19 -4.69
C SER A 19 2.27 -4.58 -4.51
N ALA A 20 1.96 -5.88 -4.51
CA ALA A 20 0.61 -6.38 -4.31
C ALA A 20 0.11 -6.13 -2.88
N TYR A 21 0.98 -6.33 -1.88
CA TYR A 21 0.65 -6.05 -0.48
C TYR A 21 0.38 -4.55 -0.25
N GLU A 22 1.19 -3.67 -0.84
CA GLU A 22 1.00 -2.23 -0.76
C GLU A 22 -0.31 -1.76 -1.42
N LYS A 23 -0.67 -2.34 -2.58
CA LYS A 23 -1.97 -2.06 -3.23
C LYS A 23 -3.17 -2.51 -2.39
N LYS A 24 -3.01 -3.56 -1.58
CA LYS A 24 -4.08 -4.06 -0.72
C LYS A 24 -4.46 -3.04 0.35
N LYS A 25 -3.49 -2.29 0.90
CA LYS A 25 -3.73 -1.26 1.93
C LYS A 25 -4.64 -0.15 1.42
N ASP A 26 -4.31 0.40 0.26
CA ASP A 26 -5.13 1.44 -0.38
C ASP A 26 -6.55 0.93 -0.67
N LEU A 27 -6.69 -0.32 -1.13
CA LEU A 27 -7.98 -0.96 -1.38
C LEU A 27 -8.80 -1.16 -0.10
N GLU A 28 -8.17 -1.47 1.04
CA GLU A 28 -8.87 -1.58 2.33
C GLU A 28 -9.45 -0.24 2.76
N CYS A 29 -8.74 0.86 2.52
CA CYS A 29 -9.26 2.21 2.74
C CYS A 29 -10.47 2.52 1.84
N GLU A 30 -10.38 2.19 0.55
CA GLU A 30 -11.48 2.40 -0.42
C GLU A 30 -12.73 1.58 -0.05
N LYS A 31 -12.57 0.34 0.41
CA LYS A 31 -13.67 -0.52 0.87
C LYS A 31 -14.45 0.06 2.05
N LEU A 32 -13.81 0.87 2.89
CA LEU A 32 -14.45 1.56 4.01
C LEU A 32 -15.13 2.89 3.59
N GLY A 33 -15.12 3.22 2.29
CA GLY A 33 -15.59 4.48 1.74
C GLY A 33 -14.64 5.65 2.00
N GLY A 34 -13.37 5.37 2.31
CA GLY A 34 -12.34 6.37 2.52
C GLY A 34 -11.42 6.51 1.30
N ALA A 35 -10.50 7.48 1.39
CA ALA A 35 -9.42 7.67 0.43
C ALA A 35 -8.10 7.96 1.16
N CYS A 36 -6.99 7.49 0.59
CA CYS A 36 -5.66 7.76 1.11
C CYS A 36 -5.23 9.21 0.85
N LYS A 37 -5.37 10.06 1.88
CA LYS A 37 -5.01 11.49 1.86
C LYS A 37 -3.71 11.72 2.61
N HIS A 38 -3.10 12.88 2.39
CA HIS A 38 -1.91 13.25 3.14
C HIS A 38 -2.27 13.47 4.61
N GLN A 39 -1.41 13.08 5.54
CA GLN A 39 -1.65 13.22 6.99
C GLN A 39 -1.89 14.65 7.48
N LYS A 40 -1.57 15.66 6.65
CA LYS A 40 -1.89 17.08 6.89
C LYS A 40 -3.27 17.52 6.36
N THR A 41 -4.03 16.60 5.75
CA THR A 41 -5.40 16.90 5.30
C THR A 41 -6.31 17.00 6.52
N HIS A 42 -7.06 18.09 6.62
CA HIS A 42 -8.01 18.36 7.69
C HIS A 42 -9.45 18.27 7.16
N GLY A 43 -10.42 18.16 8.06
CA GLY A 43 -11.85 18.14 7.70
C GLY A 43 -12.36 16.79 7.19
N CYS A 44 -11.78 15.68 7.66
CA CYS A 44 -12.28 14.34 7.39
C CYS A 44 -12.15 13.45 8.62
N THR A 45 -12.90 12.35 8.63
CA THR A 45 -12.80 11.31 9.64
C THR A 45 -11.66 10.37 9.29
N ILE A 46 -10.69 10.23 10.19
CA ILE A 46 -9.57 9.30 10.04
C ILE A 46 -10.07 7.89 10.32
N LEU A 47 -9.85 6.97 9.38
CA LEU A 47 -10.24 5.56 9.50
C LEU A 47 -9.04 4.71 9.91
N ALA A 48 -9.31 3.62 10.64
CA ALA A 48 -8.32 2.60 11.01
C ALA A 48 -7.99 1.66 9.83
N ALA A 49 -7.56 2.23 8.71
CA ALA A 49 -7.02 1.50 7.56
C ALA A 49 -5.68 2.12 7.16
N GLU A 50 -4.74 1.26 6.79
CA GLU A 50 -3.43 1.72 6.33
C GLU A 50 -3.48 2.17 4.87
N CYS A 51 -2.57 3.06 4.51
CA CYS A 51 -2.29 3.42 3.13
C CYS A 51 -0.90 2.92 2.76
N ARG A 52 -0.66 2.74 1.47
CA ARG A 52 0.66 2.39 0.93
C ARG A 52 1.78 3.32 1.43
N SER A 53 1.50 4.62 1.46
CA SER A 53 2.45 5.62 1.91
C SER A 53 2.31 5.89 3.40
N ARG A 54 3.42 5.84 4.15
CA ARG A 54 3.49 6.20 5.58
C ARG A 54 3.10 7.65 5.87
N ASN A 55 3.18 8.52 4.87
CA ASN A 55 2.82 9.94 4.99
C ASN A 55 1.34 10.20 4.66
N LYS A 56 0.56 9.13 4.48
CA LYS A 56 -0.85 9.16 4.17
C LYS A 56 -1.63 8.39 5.23
N HIS A 57 -2.86 8.81 5.45
CA HIS A 57 -3.83 8.13 6.28
C HIS A 57 -5.12 7.92 5.51
N CYS A 58 -5.90 6.91 5.90
CA CYS A 58 -7.22 6.70 5.34
C CYS A 58 -8.19 7.75 5.90
N CYS A 59 -8.85 8.48 5.01
CA CYS A 59 -9.63 9.68 5.32
C CYS A 59 -10.98 9.60 4.59
N ARG A 60 -12.09 9.74 5.32
CA ARG A 60 -13.46 9.71 4.80
C ARG A 60 -14.14 11.05 5.07
N LEU A 61 -14.70 11.64 4.01
CA LEU A 61 -15.52 12.86 4.09
C LEU A 61 -16.88 12.55 4.75
#